data_AF-A0A9W7NEQ5-F1
#
_entry.id   AF-A0A9W7NEQ5-F1
#
_cell.length_a   1.000
_cell.length_b   1.000
_cell.length_c   1.000
_cell.angle_alpha   90.00
_cell.angle_beta   90.00
_cell.angle_gamma   90.00
#
_symmetry.space_group_name_H-M   'P 1'
#
loop_
_entity.id
_entity.type
_entity.pdbx_description
1 polymer ?
#
loop_
_entity_poly.entity_id
_entity_poly.type
_entity_poly.pdbx_seq_one_letter_code
_entity_poly.pdbx_strand_id
1 'polypeptide(L)'
;MRLIPLAAILAFLASCGEAAPPPHLGVPGGDADRGKLHIARYGCAACHRIPGFGASGQVGPPLDDFAVRGYIGGVLPNQPQNLVAWIVDPPAHAPGTAMPNLGVSREEARDIAAYLHTLGRREAKVFPPPRTLPVDPEAGEAERARAEARLNGYGWVDGQPGLARIPIDRAMELLESRGWDGIDHDPH
;
A
#
# COMPACT_ATOMS: atom_id res chain seq x y z
N MET A 1 -7.62 57.70 -18.26
CA MET A 1 -7.55 57.50 -16.79
C MET A 1 -8.70 56.58 -16.39
N ARG A 2 -8.48 55.28 -16.30
CA ARG A 2 -9.48 54.31 -15.82
C ARG A 2 -8.93 53.69 -14.54
N LEU A 3 -9.51 54.08 -13.41
CA LEU A 3 -9.19 53.56 -12.09
C LEU A 3 -9.74 52.13 -12.01
N ILE A 4 -8.84 51.15 -11.97
CA ILE A 4 -9.18 49.76 -11.65
C ILE A 4 -9.26 49.70 -10.11
N PRO A 5 -10.39 49.33 -9.50
CA PRO A 5 -10.50 49.30 -8.05
C PRO A 5 -9.60 48.21 -7.48
N LEU A 6 -8.66 48.63 -6.63
CA LEU A 6 -7.68 47.82 -5.89
C LEU A 6 -8.32 46.94 -4.79
N ALA A 7 -9.56 46.49 -4.99
CA ALA A 7 -10.35 45.75 -4.00
C ALA A 7 -10.45 44.25 -4.30
N ALA A 8 -9.80 43.76 -5.35
CA ALA A 8 -9.90 42.38 -5.81
C ALA A 8 -8.64 41.53 -5.55
N ILE A 9 -7.79 41.90 -4.59
CA ILE A 9 -6.52 41.20 -4.29
C ILE A 9 -6.49 40.61 -2.87
N LEU A 10 -7.65 40.35 -2.23
CA LEU A 10 -7.71 39.88 -0.84
C LEU A 10 -8.69 38.73 -0.61
N ALA A 11 -8.80 37.79 -1.55
CA ALA A 11 -9.64 36.60 -1.37
C ALA A 11 -8.95 35.29 -1.84
N PHE A 12 -7.65 35.15 -1.61
CA PHE A 12 -6.90 33.92 -1.94
C PHE A 12 -6.01 33.42 -0.79
N LEU A 13 -6.45 33.57 0.45
CA LEU A 13 -5.75 33.01 1.63
C LEU A 13 -6.73 32.27 2.54
N ALA A 14 -7.30 31.16 2.06
CA ALA A 14 -7.89 30.13 2.93
C ALA A 14 -8.09 28.83 2.14
N SER A 15 -7.00 28.20 1.72
CA SER A 15 -7.01 26.75 1.47
C SER A 15 -5.92 26.10 2.31
N CYS A 16 -6.03 26.26 3.63
CA CYS A 16 -5.52 25.26 4.55
C CYS A 16 -6.52 24.11 4.57
N GLY A 17 -6.64 23.40 3.44
CA GLY A 17 -7.33 22.13 3.41
C GLY A 17 -6.43 21.12 4.10
N GLU A 18 -6.77 20.75 5.34
CA GLU A 18 -6.26 19.53 5.95
C GLU A 18 -6.56 18.42 4.93
N ALA A 19 -5.53 17.89 4.28
CA ALA A 19 -5.72 16.94 3.21
C ALA A 19 -6.52 15.76 3.79
N ALA A 20 -7.76 15.60 3.31
CA ALA A 20 -8.60 14.48 3.69
C ALA A 20 -7.80 13.20 3.43
N PRO A 21 -7.92 12.16 4.29
CA PRO A 21 -7.27 10.89 4.03
C PRO A 21 -7.63 10.45 2.60
N PRO A 22 -6.68 9.85 1.86
CA PRO A 22 -6.99 9.36 0.53
C PRO A 22 -8.20 8.41 0.63
N PRO A 23 -9.08 8.34 -0.38
CA PRO A 23 -10.39 7.71 -0.25
C PRO A 23 -10.35 6.27 0.31
N HIS A 24 -9.27 5.54 0.02
CA HIS A 24 -9.05 4.16 0.50
C HIS A 24 -8.74 4.05 2.01
N LEU A 25 -8.34 5.14 2.67
CA LEU A 25 -8.08 5.18 4.11
C LEU A 25 -9.23 5.80 4.91
N GLY A 26 -10.29 6.28 4.26
CA GLY A 26 -11.49 6.73 4.95
C GLY A 26 -12.12 5.59 5.75
N VAL A 27 -12.40 5.81 7.03
CA VAL A 27 -13.02 4.81 7.92
C VAL A 27 -14.49 5.18 8.10
N PRO A 28 -15.45 4.48 7.46
CA PRO A 28 -16.86 4.82 7.57
C PRO A 28 -17.35 4.76 9.03
N GLY A 29 -17.96 5.87 9.48
CA GLY A 29 -18.44 6.01 10.85
C GLY A 29 -17.34 6.17 11.92
N GLY A 30 -16.07 6.34 11.52
CA GLY A 30 -14.98 6.66 12.43
C GLY A 30 -14.77 8.16 12.57
N ASP A 31 -14.45 8.61 13.78
CA ASP A 31 -14.12 9.98 14.15
C ASP A 31 -12.71 10.04 14.72
N ALA A 32 -11.81 10.77 14.05
CA ALA A 32 -10.41 10.85 14.44
C ALA A 32 -10.18 11.58 15.77
N ASP A 33 -11.03 12.53 16.13
CA ASP A 33 -10.90 13.26 17.39
C ASP A 33 -11.29 12.35 18.57
N ARG A 34 -12.39 11.59 18.42
CA ARG A 34 -12.71 10.52 19.38
C ARG A 34 -11.66 9.43 19.41
N GLY A 35 -11.08 9.08 18.25
CA GLY A 35 -10.00 8.11 18.14
C GLY A 35 -8.79 8.47 19.00
N LYS A 36 -8.40 9.75 18.99
CA LYS A 36 -7.32 10.27 19.84
C LYS A 36 -7.62 10.08 21.34
N LEU A 37 -8.87 10.29 21.76
CA LEU A 37 -9.30 10.06 23.15
C LEU A 37 -9.24 8.58 23.52
N HIS A 38 -9.69 7.69 22.64
CA HIS A 38 -9.63 6.24 22.86
C HIS A 38 -8.19 5.74 22.94
N ILE A 39 -7.27 6.27 22.11
CA ILE A 39 -5.84 5.94 22.18
C ILE A 39 -5.26 6.28 23.56
N ALA A 40 -5.64 7.43 24.13
CA ALA A 40 -5.24 7.78 25.49
C ALA A 40 -5.84 6.83 26.53
N ARG A 41 -7.14 6.56 26.43
CA ARG A 41 -7.89 5.72 27.38
C ARG A 41 -7.42 4.27 27.41
N TYR A 42 -7.19 3.66 26.24
CA TYR A 42 -6.71 2.28 26.11
C TYR A 42 -5.20 2.15 26.30
N GLY A 43 -4.49 3.26 26.54
CA GLY A 43 -3.07 3.25 26.88
C GLY A 43 -2.16 2.80 25.75
N CYS A 44 -2.53 3.04 24.48
CA CYS A 44 -1.73 2.57 23.32
C CYS A 44 -0.29 3.12 23.35
N ALA A 45 -0.11 4.33 23.91
CA ALA A 45 1.18 4.99 24.07
C ALA A 45 2.13 4.31 25.08
N ALA A 46 1.63 3.36 25.89
CA ALA A 46 2.48 2.55 26.77
C ALA A 46 3.34 1.55 25.99
N CYS A 47 2.86 1.09 24.82
CA CYS A 47 3.58 0.15 23.96
C CYS A 47 4.14 0.82 22.70
N HIS A 48 3.46 1.83 22.17
CA HIS A 48 3.83 2.50 20.93
C HIS A 48 4.30 3.94 21.17
N ARG A 49 5.20 4.42 20.31
CA ARG A 49 5.41 5.85 20.12
C ARG A 49 4.32 6.41 19.21
N ILE A 50 3.63 7.46 19.66
CA ILE A 50 2.55 8.11 18.92
C ILE A 50 2.74 9.63 19.02
N PRO A 51 2.77 10.37 17.90
CA PRO A 51 2.90 11.82 17.92
C PRO A 51 1.84 12.50 18.79
N GLY A 52 2.28 13.41 19.66
CA GLY A 52 1.38 14.17 20.54
C GLY A 52 0.92 13.44 21.80
N PHE A 53 1.46 12.25 22.09
CA PHE A 53 1.28 11.56 23.37
C PHE A 53 2.57 11.62 24.18
N GLY A 54 2.47 11.90 25.49
CA GLY A 54 3.64 12.06 26.37
C GLY A 54 4.34 10.73 26.70
N ALA A 55 3.60 9.62 26.71
CA ALA A 55 4.17 8.28 26.83
C ALA A 55 4.67 7.79 25.46
N SER A 56 5.79 7.08 25.45
CA SER A 56 6.46 6.61 24.24
C SER A 56 7.01 5.20 24.46
N GLY A 57 6.14 4.21 24.30
CA GLY A 57 6.50 2.80 24.37
C GLY A 57 7.36 2.34 23.20
N GLN A 58 8.17 1.31 23.43
CA GLN A 58 9.07 0.70 22.43
C GLN A 58 8.81 -0.80 22.25
N VAL A 59 7.76 -1.33 22.88
CA VAL A 59 7.34 -2.73 22.75
C VAL A 59 6.73 -2.96 21.37
N GLY A 60 5.84 -2.05 20.96
CA GLY A 60 5.29 -1.99 19.62
C GLY A 60 6.11 -1.07 18.72
N PRO A 61 6.02 -1.22 17.39
CA PRO A 61 6.65 -0.30 16.46
C PRO A 61 6.08 1.12 16.62
N PRO A 62 6.83 2.18 16.28
CA PRO A 62 6.28 3.54 16.22
C PRO A 62 5.01 3.61 15.36
N LEU A 63 4.15 4.61 15.56
CA LEU A 63 2.93 4.81 14.74
C LEU A 63 2.94 6.16 13.99
N ASP A 64 4.04 6.90 14.01
CA ASP A 64 4.17 8.26 13.49
C ASP A 64 3.75 8.39 12.01
N ASP A 65 4.06 7.38 11.21
CA ASP A 65 3.78 7.31 9.77
C ASP A 65 2.83 6.16 9.42
N PHE A 66 1.82 5.91 10.27
CA PHE A 66 0.98 4.72 10.12
C PHE A 66 0.20 4.70 8.79
N ALA A 67 -0.31 5.85 8.33
CA ALA A 67 -1.16 5.92 7.14
C ALA A 67 -0.45 5.48 5.85
N VAL A 68 0.88 5.54 5.80
CA VAL A 68 1.67 5.17 4.61
C VAL A 68 2.18 3.73 4.64
N ARG A 69 1.86 2.97 5.69
CA ARG A 69 2.27 1.57 5.81
C ARG A 69 1.46 0.70 4.87
N GLY A 70 2.12 -0.30 4.28
CA GLY A 70 1.44 -1.32 3.48
C GLY A 70 0.74 -2.39 4.33
N TYR A 71 1.23 -2.65 5.54
CA TYR A 71 0.76 -3.76 6.39
C TYR A 71 0.55 -3.38 7.85
N ILE A 72 -0.43 -4.02 8.47
CA ILE A 72 -0.79 -3.97 9.88
C ILE A 72 -0.27 -5.25 10.53
N GLY A 73 0.53 -5.12 11.59
CA GLY A 73 1.13 -6.26 12.29
C GLY A 73 2.03 -7.14 11.40
N GLY A 74 2.40 -6.67 10.21
CA GLY A 74 3.11 -7.46 9.20
C GLY A 74 2.26 -8.53 8.49
N VAL A 75 0.96 -8.64 8.79
CA VAL A 75 0.11 -9.76 8.33
C VAL A 75 -1.11 -9.34 7.51
N LEU A 76 -1.68 -8.16 7.76
CA LEU A 76 -2.88 -7.69 7.07
C LEU A 76 -2.56 -6.46 6.20
N PRO A 77 -3.08 -6.35 4.97
CA PRO A 77 -2.99 -5.11 4.20
C PRO A 77 -3.60 -3.93 4.97
N ASN A 78 -2.95 -2.76 4.91
CA ASN A 78 -3.41 -1.57 5.62
C ASN A 78 -4.66 -0.97 4.94
N GLN A 79 -5.81 -1.45 5.37
CA GLN A 79 -7.13 -1.06 4.91
C GLN A 79 -8.04 -0.82 6.13
N PRO A 80 -9.02 0.10 6.05
CA PRO A 80 -9.88 0.47 7.17
C PRO A 80 -10.47 -0.72 7.94
N GLN A 81 -11.09 -1.67 7.23
CA GLN A 81 -11.72 -2.85 7.82
C GLN A 81 -10.71 -3.77 8.53
N ASN A 82 -9.50 -3.88 7.98
CA ASN A 82 -8.45 -4.73 8.54
C ASN A 82 -7.88 -4.10 9.81
N LEU A 83 -7.70 -2.77 9.82
CA LEU A 83 -7.23 -2.08 11.01
C LEU A 83 -8.25 -2.16 12.15
N VAL A 84 -9.53 -1.99 11.84
CA VAL A 84 -10.60 -2.18 12.82
C VAL A 84 -10.59 -3.61 13.37
N ALA A 85 -10.47 -4.62 12.51
CA ALA A 85 -10.41 -6.01 12.95
C ALA A 85 -9.18 -6.30 13.83
N TRP A 86 -8.01 -5.81 13.41
CA TRP A 86 -6.77 -5.91 14.18
C TRP A 86 -6.87 -5.26 15.56
N ILE A 87 -7.43 -4.05 15.68
CA ILE A 87 -7.56 -3.36 16.98
C ILE A 87 -8.50 -4.12 17.92
N VAL A 88 -9.55 -4.75 17.38
CA VAL A 88 -10.52 -5.51 18.17
C VAL A 88 -9.92 -6.82 18.69
N ASP A 89 -9.18 -7.57 17.87
CA ASP A 89 -8.62 -8.85 18.27
C ASP A 89 -7.30 -9.20 17.54
N PRO A 90 -6.16 -8.61 17.96
CA PRO A 90 -4.88 -8.84 17.29
C PRO A 90 -4.46 -10.33 17.27
N PRO A 91 -4.58 -11.11 18.38
CA PRO A 91 -4.21 -12.53 18.38
C PRO A 91 -4.98 -13.40 17.38
N ALA A 92 -6.22 -13.05 17.03
CA ALA A 92 -6.98 -13.76 16.01
C ALA A 92 -6.39 -13.62 14.59
N HIS A 93 -5.62 -12.56 14.35
CA HIS A 93 -4.99 -12.28 13.06
C HIS A 93 -3.51 -12.65 13.01
N ALA A 94 -2.82 -12.56 14.15
CA ALA A 94 -1.43 -12.97 14.30
C ALA A 94 -1.23 -13.71 15.64
N PRO A 95 -1.37 -15.05 15.65
CA PRO A 95 -1.10 -15.84 16.84
C PRO A 95 0.31 -15.57 17.37
N GLY A 96 0.43 -15.25 18.67
CA GLY A 96 1.71 -14.91 19.30
C GLY A 96 2.16 -13.45 19.17
N THR A 97 1.32 -12.57 18.59
CA THR A 97 1.56 -11.11 18.65
C THR A 97 1.67 -10.61 20.09
N ALA A 98 2.58 -9.68 20.35
CA ALA A 98 2.73 -9.03 21.64
C ALA A 98 1.62 -8.02 21.94
N MET A 99 0.82 -7.61 20.94
CA MET A 99 -0.32 -6.72 21.13
C MET A 99 -1.50 -7.53 21.68
N PRO A 100 -1.93 -7.32 22.94
CA PRO A 100 -3.02 -8.10 23.52
C PRO A 100 -4.38 -7.64 22.98
N ASN A 101 -5.42 -8.43 23.23
CA ASN A 101 -6.79 -7.95 23.13
C ASN A 101 -7.07 -6.98 24.29
N LEU A 102 -7.26 -5.69 23.96
CA LEU A 102 -7.48 -4.62 24.94
C LEU A 102 -8.97 -4.42 25.30
N GLY A 103 -9.88 -5.22 24.72
CA GLY A 103 -11.32 -5.09 24.90
C GLY A 103 -11.93 -3.90 24.18
N VAL A 104 -11.27 -3.39 23.13
CA VAL A 104 -11.77 -2.25 22.35
C VAL A 104 -13.02 -2.66 21.58
N SER A 105 -14.11 -1.90 21.73
CA SER A 105 -15.32 -2.15 20.94
C SER A 105 -15.08 -1.85 19.46
N ARG A 106 -15.88 -2.45 18.57
CA ARG A 106 -15.75 -2.21 17.13
C ARG A 106 -15.96 -0.75 16.74
N GLU A 107 -16.82 -0.03 17.45
CA GLU A 107 -17.09 1.40 17.22
C GLU A 107 -15.88 2.26 17.60
N GLU A 108 -15.34 2.06 18.81
CA GLU A 108 -14.13 2.76 19.25
C GLU A 108 -12.92 2.41 18.38
N ALA A 109 -12.83 1.16 17.88
CA ALA A 109 -11.80 0.75 16.94
C ALA A 109 -11.89 1.48 15.60
N ARG A 110 -13.09 1.85 15.13
CA ARG A 110 -13.27 2.70 13.93
C ARG A 110 -12.75 4.11 14.16
N ASP A 111 -13.07 4.69 15.31
CA ASP A 111 -12.57 6.00 15.72
C ASP A 111 -11.02 5.99 15.80
N ILE A 112 -10.43 4.98 16.46
CA ILE A 112 -8.96 4.81 16.55
C ILE A 112 -8.36 4.65 15.15
N ALA A 113 -8.93 3.79 14.30
CA ALA A 113 -8.47 3.59 12.93
C ALA A 113 -8.50 4.89 12.13
N ALA A 114 -9.56 5.70 12.28
CA ALA A 114 -9.68 7.00 11.62
C ALA A 114 -8.53 7.94 12.04
N TYR A 115 -8.18 7.98 13.32
CA TYR A 115 -7.05 8.75 13.82
C TYR A 115 -5.71 8.24 13.28
N LEU A 116 -5.44 6.94 13.33
CA LEU A 116 -4.17 6.36 12.88
C LEU A 116 -3.94 6.59 11.38
N HIS A 117 -5.00 6.60 10.57
CA HIS A 117 -4.94 6.97 9.14
C HIS A 117 -4.71 8.47 8.88
N THR A 118 -4.58 9.29 9.93
CA THR A 118 -4.09 10.67 9.83
C THR A 118 -2.59 10.83 10.04
N LEU A 119 -1.93 9.82 10.60
CA LEU A 119 -0.51 9.87 10.95
C LEU A 119 0.37 9.61 9.71
N GLY A 120 1.31 10.50 9.40
CA GLY A 120 2.24 10.38 8.26
C GLY A 120 1.86 11.15 6.99
N ARG A 121 0.82 12.00 7.03
CA ARG A 121 0.33 12.71 5.83
C ARG A 121 1.16 13.91 5.37
N ARG A 122 2.22 14.32 6.09
CA ARG A 122 3.07 15.46 5.67
C ARG A 122 4.24 15.08 4.76
N GLU A 123 4.58 13.79 4.64
CA GLU A 123 5.77 13.37 3.88
C GLU A 123 5.60 12.06 3.09
N ALA A 124 4.36 11.59 2.94
CA ALA A 124 4.05 10.44 2.12
C ALA A 124 4.43 10.69 0.65
N LYS A 125 5.55 10.12 0.18
CA LYS A 125 5.69 9.82 -1.25
C LYS A 125 4.50 8.95 -1.63
N VAL A 126 3.52 9.55 -2.31
CA VAL A 126 2.37 8.85 -2.87
C VAL A 126 2.93 7.78 -3.80
N PHE A 127 2.98 6.53 -3.33
CA PHE A 127 3.02 5.40 -4.25
C PHE A 127 1.75 5.50 -5.09
N PRO A 128 1.84 5.40 -6.43
CA PRO A 128 0.70 5.64 -7.27
C PRO A 128 -0.47 4.78 -6.77
N PRO A 129 -1.69 5.33 -6.66
CA PRO A 129 -2.85 4.52 -6.30
C PRO A 129 -2.87 3.30 -7.21
N PRO A 130 -3.38 2.13 -6.75
CA PRO A 130 -3.55 0.99 -7.64
C PRO A 130 -4.25 1.51 -8.88
N ARG A 131 -3.56 1.41 -10.02
CA ARG A 131 -4.16 1.79 -11.30
C ARG A 131 -5.29 0.81 -11.49
N THR A 132 -6.52 1.23 -11.20
CA THR A 132 -7.69 0.58 -11.76
C THR A 132 -7.56 0.79 -13.26
N LEU A 133 -6.97 -0.18 -13.94
CA LEU A 133 -6.99 -0.18 -15.39
C LEU A 133 -8.47 -0.15 -15.77
N PRO A 134 -8.93 0.85 -16.55
CA PRO A 134 -10.24 0.77 -17.17
C PRO A 134 -10.26 -0.54 -17.98
N VAL A 135 -10.96 -1.54 -17.46
CA VAL A 135 -11.16 -2.81 -18.15
C VAL A 135 -12.30 -2.59 -19.13
N ASP A 136 -11.97 -2.05 -20.30
CA ASP A 136 -12.75 -2.33 -21.49
C ASP A 136 -12.51 -3.80 -21.84
N PRO A 137 -13.55 -4.67 -21.77
CA PRO A 137 -13.40 -6.10 -22.01
C PRO A 137 -12.78 -6.40 -23.38
N GLU A 138 -13.17 -5.66 -24.43
CA GLU A 138 -12.69 -5.89 -25.79
C GLU A 138 -11.25 -5.40 -25.97
N ALA A 139 -10.91 -4.21 -25.44
CA ALA A 139 -9.53 -3.74 -25.45
C ALA A 139 -8.61 -4.64 -24.61
N GLY A 140 -9.13 -5.20 -23.51
CA GLY A 140 -8.43 -6.16 -22.67
C GLY A 140 -8.11 -7.47 -23.40
N GLU A 141 -9.07 -8.02 -24.14
CA GLU A 141 -8.86 -9.22 -24.95
C GLU A 141 -7.87 -8.99 -26.09
N ALA A 142 -7.99 -7.87 -26.82
CA ALA A 142 -7.08 -7.52 -27.90
C ALA A 142 -5.63 -7.32 -27.41
N GLU A 143 -5.44 -6.66 -26.26
CA GLU A 143 -4.13 -6.46 -25.65
C GLU A 143 -3.55 -7.78 -25.14
N ARG A 144 -4.37 -8.65 -24.54
CA ARG A 144 -3.97 -10.01 -24.14
C ARG A 144 -3.56 -10.86 -25.33
N ALA A 145 -4.34 -10.85 -26.41
CA ALA A 145 -4.01 -11.58 -27.63
C ALA A 145 -2.69 -11.10 -28.25
N ARG A 146 -2.42 -9.79 -28.24
CA ARG A 146 -1.12 -9.23 -28.68
C ARG A 146 0.01 -9.63 -27.76
N ALA A 147 -0.21 -9.59 -26.45
CA ALA A 147 0.76 -10.01 -25.46
C ALA A 147 1.09 -11.50 -25.59
N GLU A 148 0.08 -12.36 -25.76
CA GLU A 148 0.23 -13.80 -26.01
C GLU A 148 0.94 -14.08 -27.34
N ALA A 149 0.60 -13.40 -28.43
CA ALA A 149 1.29 -13.54 -29.71
C ALA A 149 2.77 -13.15 -29.60
N ARG A 150 3.09 -12.13 -28.78
CA ARG A 150 4.48 -11.82 -28.45
C ARG A 150 5.08 -12.94 -27.60
N LEU A 151 4.48 -13.33 -26.48
CA LEU A 151 5.00 -14.35 -25.56
C LEU A 151 5.27 -15.71 -26.24
N ASN A 152 4.37 -16.14 -27.11
CA ASN A 152 4.37 -17.45 -27.75
C ASN A 152 4.99 -17.44 -29.17
N GLY A 153 5.40 -16.28 -29.68
CA GLY A 153 6.05 -16.14 -30.98
C GLY A 153 7.57 -16.35 -30.93
N TYR A 154 8.14 -16.75 -32.07
CA TYR A 154 9.58 -16.91 -32.28
C TYR A 154 10.16 -15.72 -33.06
N GLY A 155 11.41 -15.35 -32.76
CA GLY A 155 12.12 -14.30 -33.50
C GLY A 155 13.55 -14.10 -33.03
N TRP A 156 14.36 -13.44 -33.84
CA TRP A 156 15.73 -13.04 -33.46
C TRP A 156 15.68 -11.83 -32.52
N VAL A 157 16.43 -11.88 -31.42
CA VAL A 157 16.52 -10.77 -30.45
C VAL A 157 17.54 -9.73 -30.94
N ASP A 158 18.61 -10.16 -31.59
CA ASP A 158 19.63 -9.33 -32.20
C ASP A 158 20.00 -9.81 -33.63
N GLY A 159 20.66 -8.93 -34.39
CA GLY A 159 21.12 -9.19 -35.76
C GLY A 159 22.54 -9.76 -35.86
N GLN A 160 23.18 -10.03 -34.72
CA GLN A 160 24.45 -10.77 -34.64
C GLN A 160 24.10 -12.24 -34.33
N PRO A 161 24.78 -13.22 -34.94
CA PRO A 161 24.30 -14.60 -34.92
C PRO A 161 24.43 -15.20 -33.51
N GLY A 162 23.31 -15.36 -32.79
CA GLY A 162 23.33 -16.18 -31.58
C GLY A 162 22.09 -16.16 -30.69
N LEU A 163 21.33 -15.05 -30.61
CA LEU A 163 20.26 -14.96 -29.62
C LEU A 163 18.86 -14.98 -30.26
N ALA A 164 18.23 -16.16 -30.22
CA ALA A 164 16.84 -16.34 -30.61
C ALA A 164 15.92 -16.28 -29.38
N ARG A 165 14.77 -15.63 -29.55
CA ARG A 165 13.66 -15.70 -28.60
C ARG A 165 12.73 -16.82 -29.02
N ILE A 166 12.60 -17.81 -28.14
CA ILE A 166 11.72 -18.96 -28.30
C ILE A 166 10.83 -19.12 -27.06
N PRO A 167 9.62 -19.68 -27.19
CA PRO A 167 8.79 -20.08 -26.06
C PRO A 167 9.50 -21.13 -25.18
N ILE A 168 9.20 -21.13 -23.88
CA ILE A 168 9.82 -22.02 -22.90
C ILE A 168 9.55 -23.49 -23.25
N ASP A 169 8.30 -23.84 -23.57
CA ASP A 169 7.95 -25.23 -23.92
C ASP A 169 8.78 -25.72 -25.12
N ARG A 170 9.00 -24.84 -26.10
CA ARG A 170 9.85 -25.16 -27.25
C ARG A 170 11.33 -25.26 -26.89
N ALA A 171 11.80 -24.44 -25.96
CA ALA A 171 13.16 -24.56 -25.43
C ALA A 171 13.35 -25.91 -24.75
N MET A 172 12.38 -26.35 -23.94
CA MET A 172 12.39 -27.65 -23.27
C MET A 172 12.42 -28.81 -24.28
N GLU A 173 11.56 -28.81 -25.30
CA GLU A 173 11.58 -29.84 -26.37
C GLU A 173 12.92 -29.90 -27.12
N LEU A 174 13.54 -28.74 -27.38
CA LEU A 174 14.84 -28.69 -28.05
C LEU A 174 15.96 -29.26 -27.17
N LEU A 175 15.90 -29.02 -25.86
CA LEU A 175 16.85 -29.58 -24.90
C LEU A 175 16.66 -31.10 -24.76
N GLU A 176 15.42 -31.57 -24.73
CA GLU A 176 15.10 -33.00 -24.66
C GLU A 176 15.50 -33.75 -25.93
N SER A 177 15.24 -33.18 -27.11
CA SER A 177 15.51 -33.84 -28.39
C SER A 177 16.99 -33.89 -28.76
N ARG A 178 17.79 -32.91 -28.35
CA ARG A 178 19.24 -32.85 -28.65
C ARG A 178 20.09 -33.46 -27.52
N GLY A 179 19.52 -33.62 -26.33
CA GLY A 179 20.27 -33.85 -25.10
C GLY A 179 20.95 -32.57 -24.65
N TRP A 180 20.90 -32.26 -23.36
CA TRP A 180 21.65 -31.14 -22.79
C TRP A 180 23.08 -31.61 -22.50
N ASP A 181 24.02 -31.14 -23.31
CA ASP A 181 25.46 -31.39 -23.22
C ASP A 181 26.16 -30.63 -22.08
N GLY A 182 25.41 -29.86 -21.27
CA GLY A 182 25.96 -29.07 -20.17
C GLY A 182 26.90 -27.96 -20.64
N ILE A 183 27.05 -26.90 -19.84
CA ILE A 183 28.25 -26.09 -19.93
C ILE A 183 29.27 -26.86 -19.10
N ASP A 184 30.16 -27.61 -19.75
CA ASP A 184 31.35 -28.14 -19.09
C ASP A 184 32.07 -26.96 -18.42
N HIS A 185 32.06 -26.93 -17.09
CA HIS A 185 32.94 -26.06 -16.33
C HIS A 185 34.36 -26.59 -16.49
N ASP A 186 35.14 -25.91 -17.33
CA ASP A 186 36.59 -26.06 -17.38
C ASP A 186 37.18 -25.72 -15.99
N PRO A 187 37.82 -26.67 -15.27
CA PRO A 187 38.53 -26.39 -14.04
C PRO A 187 40.03 -26.28 -14.37
N HIS A 188 40.43 -25.16 -14.95
CA HIS A 188 41.83 -24.77 -15.09
C HIS A 188 42.07 -23.34 -14.61
#